data_AF-A0A7L2IHU5-F1
#
_entry.id   AF-A0A7L2IHU5-F1
#
_cell.length_a   1.000
_cell.length_b   1.000
_cell.length_c   1.000
_cell.angle_alpha   90.00
_cell.angle_beta   90.00
_cell.angle_gamma   90.00
#
_symmetry.space_group_name_H-M   'P 1'
#
loop_
_entity.id
_entity.type
_entity.pdbx_description
1 polymer ?
#
loop_
_entity_poly.entity_id
_entity_poly.type
_entity_poly.pdbx_seq_one_letter_code
_entity_poly.pdbx_strand_id
1 'polypeptide(L)'
;TMPFLPCWKKKKSPVPLGKSIFQKHTTPIQQNYQDLLEKCLKDKCLFTDDNFPADNSSIGTGVLLKKLPRNLQWKRPHALHKSPVFYAANRKQLDLCQGLVENCWFLAALEALTFHQDILAAVVPQNQSFERKYAGIFHFRFWHFGEWVDVVVDDRLPVTEAGELVFVSSVYKNVFWGALLEKAYAKLYGSYEDLQIGRVSEALVDFTGGVNTRIKLAAAPPDLWDILTRATYSRSLMGCHTHLGTTKVLKNGLVAGHAYTVTGIRKVTCQYGPENLVRLRNPWGKIEWKGDWSDSSYKWELLSPKEKILLRKNKEDGEFWMSLQDFKIHFVDLVICKLTPDLMSQEDGKKWMYSLKRGRWVKGSTAGGSLGCCNGTFWMNPQYWLNVLPAEDSKRSLSSCNVVISLMQKYSSKHRNRAPHLFIGFLLYKYQESNRKLPPAFFTRHQPNKHQVFLDEREVTQDFHLQPGVYVIVPSTLQPQQESEFILRVFSRKHILR
;
A
#
# COMPACT_ATOMS: atom_id res chain seq x y z
N THR A 1 29.89 6.62 51.48
CA THR A 1 30.16 7.84 50.68
C THR A 1 29.57 7.65 49.29
N MET A 2 28.31 8.03 49.11
CA MET A 2 27.63 8.02 47.81
C MET A 2 28.08 9.23 46.98
N PRO A 3 28.14 9.10 45.63
CA PRO A 3 27.88 10.23 44.77
C PRO A 3 26.72 9.98 43.79
N PHE A 4 25.69 10.80 43.96
CA PHE A 4 24.94 11.57 42.95
C PHE A 4 24.43 10.91 41.66
N LEU A 5 23.11 10.64 41.67
CA LEU A 5 22.21 10.55 40.52
C LEU A 5 22.03 11.92 39.81
N PRO A 6 21.94 11.96 38.47
CA PRO A 6 21.27 13.04 37.76
C PRO A 6 19.87 12.63 37.28
N CYS A 7 18.90 13.40 37.79
CA CYS A 7 17.53 13.66 37.35
C CYS A 7 17.11 13.20 35.93
N TRP A 8 16.07 12.36 35.90
CA TRP A 8 15.24 12.11 34.72
C TRP A 8 14.45 13.36 34.34
N LYS A 9 14.77 13.98 33.20
CA LYS A 9 13.89 14.98 32.58
C LYS A 9 12.72 14.29 31.86
N LYS A 10 11.52 14.77 32.17
CA LYS A 10 10.21 14.35 31.69
C LYS A 10 10.17 14.12 30.16
N LYS A 11 9.60 12.98 29.77
CA LYS A 11 9.15 12.65 28.40
C LYS A 11 8.31 13.81 27.85
N LYS A 12 8.72 14.39 26.71
CA LYS A 12 7.81 15.17 25.87
C LYS A 12 6.76 14.22 25.32
N SER A 13 5.50 14.50 25.62
CA SER A 13 4.34 13.91 24.95
C SER A 13 4.45 14.10 23.43
N PRO A 14 4.02 13.13 22.60
CA PRO A 14 3.97 13.33 21.16
C PRO A 14 3.02 14.50 20.86
N VAL A 15 3.53 15.47 20.09
CA VAL A 15 2.75 16.59 19.57
C VAL A 15 1.70 15.99 18.62
N PRO A 16 0.39 16.23 18.82
CA PRO A 16 -0.62 15.72 17.90
C PRO A 16 -0.44 16.37 16.53
N LEU A 17 -0.34 15.56 15.48
CA LEU A 17 -0.38 16.04 14.09
C LEU A 17 -1.64 16.91 13.88
N GLY A 18 -1.46 18.01 13.16
CA GLY A 18 -2.43 19.11 13.02
C GLY A 18 -3.81 18.66 12.53
N LYS A 19 -4.85 19.21 13.15
CA LYS A 19 -6.28 18.94 12.93
C LYS A 19 -6.86 19.44 11.58
N SER A 20 -6.06 19.76 10.56
CA SER A 20 -6.57 20.43 9.34
C SER A 20 -6.59 19.59 8.05
N ILE A 21 -6.54 18.26 8.13
CA ILE A 21 -6.47 17.36 6.95
C ILE A 21 -7.86 17.14 6.30
N PHE A 22 -8.95 17.56 6.93
CA PHE A 22 -10.31 17.24 6.47
C PHE A 22 -11.00 18.44 5.82
N GLN A 23 -10.66 18.74 4.56
CA GLN A 23 -11.56 19.51 3.72
C GLN A 23 -12.71 18.60 3.26
N LYS A 24 -13.93 18.93 3.71
CA LYS A 24 -15.18 18.32 3.28
C LYS A 24 -15.45 18.67 1.82
N HIS A 25 -15.74 17.68 0.97
CA HIS A 25 -16.85 17.74 0.02
C HIS A 25 -17.16 16.35 -0.59
N THR A 26 -18.31 15.82 -0.17
CA THR A 26 -19.29 14.92 -0.84
C THR A 26 -18.82 13.69 -1.64
N THR A 27 -18.86 12.54 -0.97
CA THR A 27 -19.08 11.18 -1.50
C THR A 27 -20.31 10.55 -0.81
N PRO A 28 -20.97 9.53 -1.40
CA PRO A 28 -22.36 9.14 -1.08
C PRO A 28 -22.51 8.66 0.37
N ILE A 29 -23.49 9.24 1.07
CA ILE A 29 -24.01 8.92 2.43
C ILE A 29 -23.05 8.02 3.23
N GLN A 30 -21.97 8.61 3.70
CA GLN A 30 -20.98 7.91 4.51
C GLN A 30 -21.55 7.78 5.93
N GLN A 31 -21.64 6.54 6.42
CA GLN A 31 -21.97 6.25 7.82
C GLN A 31 -21.00 7.02 8.73
N ASN A 32 -21.52 7.88 9.61
CA ASN A 32 -20.70 8.57 10.60
C ASN A 32 -20.54 7.69 11.84
N TYR A 33 -19.31 7.26 12.12
CA TYR A 33 -19.00 6.41 13.28
C TYR A 33 -19.52 7.00 14.59
N GLN A 34 -19.29 8.30 14.84
CA GLN A 34 -19.61 8.92 16.12
C GLN A 34 -21.13 9.00 16.33
N ASP A 35 -21.88 9.41 15.30
CA ASP A 35 -23.34 9.53 15.37
C ASP A 35 -24.00 8.15 15.58
N LEU A 36 -23.51 7.12 14.86
CA LEU A 36 -24.00 5.75 15.00
C LEU A 36 -23.65 5.15 16.36
N LEU A 37 -22.43 5.38 16.86
CA LEU A 37 -22.00 4.94 18.17
C LEU A 37 -22.88 5.56 19.27
N GLU A 38 -23.08 6.87 19.24
CA GLU A 38 -23.90 7.58 20.23
C GLU A 38 -25.36 7.11 20.19
N LYS A 39 -25.91 6.91 18.99
CA LYS A 39 -27.25 6.34 18.82
C LYS A 39 -27.36 4.94 19.45
N CYS A 40 -26.45 4.02 19.11
CA CYS A 40 -26.49 2.66 19.65
C CYS A 40 -26.30 2.61 21.17
N LEU A 41 -25.43 3.47 21.73
CA LEU A 41 -25.25 3.59 23.17
C LEU A 41 -26.51 4.13 23.86
N LYS A 42 -27.18 5.13 23.28
CA LYS A 42 -28.44 5.69 23.79
C LYS A 42 -29.56 4.66 23.77
N ASP A 43 -29.69 3.93 22.66
CA ASP A 43 -30.74 2.93 22.43
C ASP A 43 -30.42 1.58 23.11
N LYS A 44 -29.24 1.46 23.75
CA LYS A 44 -28.72 0.24 24.40
C LYS A 44 -28.75 -0.98 23.47
N CYS A 45 -28.44 -0.77 22.20
CA CYS A 45 -28.43 -1.81 21.18
C CYS A 45 -27.03 -2.00 20.59
N LEU A 46 -26.78 -3.16 19.99
CA LEU A 46 -25.55 -3.40 19.24
C LEU A 46 -25.76 -3.02 17.78
N PHE A 47 -24.80 -2.30 17.21
CA PHE A 47 -24.81 -1.92 15.81
C PHE A 47 -24.85 -3.14 14.90
N THR A 48 -25.68 -3.02 13.88
CA THR A 48 -25.91 -4.01 12.83
C THR A 48 -25.72 -3.26 11.52
N ASP A 49 -24.76 -3.71 10.72
CA ASP A 49 -24.39 -3.00 9.50
C ASP A 49 -25.23 -3.49 8.30
N ASP A 50 -26.28 -2.74 7.98
CA ASP A 50 -27.18 -3.07 6.86
C ASP A 50 -26.48 -2.94 5.49
N ASN A 51 -25.39 -2.16 5.41
CA ASN A 51 -24.61 -1.97 4.19
C ASN A 51 -23.59 -3.11 3.93
N PHE A 52 -23.39 -3.99 4.92
CA PHE A 52 -22.49 -5.15 4.85
C PHE A 52 -23.01 -6.25 5.79
N PRO A 53 -24.13 -6.90 5.43
CA PRO A 53 -24.86 -7.79 6.31
C PRO A 53 -24.05 -9.05 6.67
N ALA A 54 -24.33 -9.64 7.82
CA ALA A 54 -23.64 -10.82 8.33
C ALA A 54 -24.17 -12.12 7.68
N ASP A 55 -24.05 -12.22 6.36
CA ASP A 55 -24.47 -13.37 5.57
C ASP A 55 -23.52 -13.61 4.37
N ASN A 56 -23.85 -14.58 3.52
CA ASN A 56 -22.99 -14.97 2.40
C ASN A 56 -22.78 -13.86 1.36
N SER A 57 -23.70 -12.88 1.23
CA SER A 57 -23.56 -11.78 0.27
C SER A 57 -22.33 -10.90 0.55
N SER A 58 -21.98 -10.72 1.83
CA SER A 58 -20.77 -10.01 2.25
C SER A 58 -19.49 -10.83 2.08
N ILE A 59 -19.61 -12.16 1.97
CA ILE A 59 -18.47 -13.02 1.66
C ILE A 59 -18.17 -12.98 0.17
N GLY A 60 -19.20 -13.09 -0.67
CA GLY A 60 -19.06 -13.10 -2.12
C GLY A 60 -20.14 -13.94 -2.78
N THR A 61 -19.96 -14.24 -4.06
CA THR A 61 -20.93 -15.00 -4.87
C THR A 61 -20.30 -16.15 -5.65
N GLY A 62 -18.97 -16.27 -5.62
CA GLY A 62 -18.20 -17.14 -6.49
C GLY A 62 -17.53 -18.31 -5.78
N VAL A 63 -16.27 -18.55 -6.15
CA VAL A 63 -15.51 -19.74 -5.78
C VAL A 63 -15.14 -19.75 -4.31
N LEU A 64 -15.03 -18.58 -3.65
CA LEU A 64 -14.72 -18.52 -2.23
C LEU A 64 -15.78 -19.25 -1.38
N LEU A 65 -17.06 -19.14 -1.77
CA LEU A 65 -18.16 -19.81 -1.07
C LEU A 65 -17.99 -21.34 -1.04
N LYS A 66 -17.40 -21.93 -2.08
CA LYS A 66 -17.16 -23.38 -2.17
C LYS A 66 -16.07 -23.86 -1.22
N LYS A 67 -15.20 -22.96 -0.76
CA LYS A 67 -14.10 -23.25 0.18
C LYS A 67 -14.53 -23.06 1.64
N LEU A 68 -15.73 -22.52 1.90
CA LEU A 68 -16.21 -22.23 3.25
C LEU A 68 -16.52 -23.50 4.05
N PRO A 69 -16.40 -23.47 5.38
CA PRO A 69 -16.92 -24.53 6.25
C PRO A 69 -18.45 -24.63 6.12
N ARG A 70 -19.01 -25.85 6.23
CA ARG A 70 -20.45 -26.13 6.00
C ARG A 70 -21.39 -25.33 6.92
N ASN A 71 -21.02 -25.18 8.20
CA ASN A 71 -21.82 -24.51 9.22
C ASN A 71 -21.18 -23.17 9.60
N LEU A 72 -20.97 -22.30 8.61
CA LEU A 72 -20.42 -20.97 8.85
C LEU A 72 -21.38 -20.15 9.71
N GLN A 73 -20.86 -19.50 10.75
CA GLN A 73 -21.62 -18.62 11.63
C GLN A 73 -20.99 -17.22 11.66
N TRP A 74 -21.79 -16.20 11.95
CA TRP A 74 -21.29 -14.86 12.20
C TRP A 74 -21.42 -14.53 13.68
N LYS A 75 -20.29 -14.39 14.37
CA LYS A 75 -20.26 -14.15 15.83
C LYS A 75 -19.48 -12.89 16.16
N ARG A 76 -19.87 -12.21 17.24
CA ARG A 76 -19.13 -11.08 17.79
C ARG A 76 -17.98 -11.59 18.68
N PRO A 77 -16.87 -10.86 18.83
CA PRO A 77 -15.74 -11.23 19.69
C PRO A 77 -16.11 -11.64 21.12
N HIS A 78 -17.11 -11.01 21.73
CA HIS A 78 -17.61 -11.37 23.07
C HIS A 78 -18.21 -12.78 23.15
N ALA A 79 -18.67 -13.35 22.03
CA ALA A 79 -19.13 -14.74 21.96
C ALA A 79 -18.00 -15.74 21.72
N LEU A 80 -16.80 -15.27 21.36
CA LEU A 80 -15.64 -16.09 21.01
C LEU A 80 -14.59 -16.13 22.14
N HIS A 81 -14.46 -15.05 22.91
CA HIS A 81 -13.48 -14.93 23.97
C HIS A 81 -14.04 -14.14 25.16
N LYS A 82 -13.65 -14.52 26.39
CA LYS A 82 -14.13 -13.86 27.64
C LYS A 82 -13.65 -12.43 27.80
N SER A 83 -12.48 -12.10 27.25
CA SER A 83 -11.86 -10.78 27.34
C SER A 83 -11.28 -10.38 25.99
N PRO A 84 -12.14 -10.01 25.01
CA PRO A 84 -11.68 -9.59 23.69
C PRO A 84 -11.01 -8.21 23.79
N VAL A 85 -9.91 -8.01 23.08
CA VAL A 85 -9.19 -6.74 23.00
C VAL A 85 -9.13 -6.27 21.56
N PHE A 86 -9.29 -4.97 21.36
CA PHE A 86 -9.19 -4.37 20.03
C PHE A 86 -7.72 -4.34 19.62
N TYR A 87 -6.91 -3.54 20.32
CA TYR A 87 -5.49 -3.37 20.02
C TYR A 87 -4.65 -3.58 21.29
N ALA A 88 -3.49 -4.25 21.17
CA ALA A 88 -2.58 -4.48 22.28
C ALA A 88 -1.33 -3.59 22.14
N ALA A 89 -1.30 -2.47 22.88
CA ALA A 89 -0.34 -1.37 22.70
C ALA A 89 1.16 -1.71 22.87
N ASN A 90 1.51 -2.87 23.45
CA ASN A 90 2.89 -3.26 23.72
C ASN A 90 3.53 -4.15 22.65
N ARG A 91 2.94 -4.28 21.45
CA ARG A 91 3.36 -5.30 20.48
C ARG A 91 4.02 -4.68 19.25
N LYS A 92 5.29 -5.04 19.03
CA LYS A 92 6.11 -4.57 17.90
C LYS A 92 5.78 -5.27 16.58
N GLN A 93 4.99 -6.34 16.64
CA GLN A 93 4.66 -7.23 15.53
C GLN A 93 3.13 -7.34 15.44
N LEU A 94 2.59 -7.41 14.23
CA LEU A 94 1.15 -7.56 14.00
C LEU A 94 0.60 -8.88 14.55
N ASP A 95 1.42 -9.94 14.49
CA ASP A 95 1.04 -11.31 14.83
C ASP A 95 -0.33 -11.70 14.20
N LEU A 96 -0.54 -11.27 12.95
CA LEU A 96 -1.70 -11.64 12.13
C LEU A 96 -1.33 -12.80 11.21
N CYS A 97 -2.31 -13.67 10.98
CA CYS A 97 -2.21 -14.82 10.11
C CYS A 97 -3.29 -14.75 9.04
N GLN A 98 -2.89 -15.04 7.81
CA GLN A 98 -3.83 -15.17 6.69
C GLN A 98 -4.79 -16.34 6.91
N GLY A 99 -6.09 -16.07 6.71
CA GLY A 99 -7.13 -17.10 6.67
C GLY A 99 -7.38 -17.63 5.27
N LEU A 100 -8.65 -17.93 4.98
CA LEU A 100 -9.07 -18.56 3.73
C LEU A 100 -9.01 -17.63 2.49
N VAL A 101 -9.15 -16.32 2.69
CA VAL A 101 -9.09 -15.34 1.58
C VAL A 101 -7.66 -15.24 1.08
N GLU A 102 -7.48 -15.30 -0.24
CA GLU A 102 -6.19 -15.20 -0.90
C GLU A 102 -5.73 -13.74 -1.06
N ASN A 103 -5.65 -13.02 0.06
CA ASN A 103 -5.30 -11.60 0.15
C ASN A 103 -3.92 -11.36 0.79
N CYS A 104 -2.95 -12.24 0.53
CA CYS A 104 -1.58 -12.09 1.06
C CYS A 104 -0.96 -10.71 0.78
N TRP A 105 -1.32 -10.10 -0.36
CA TRP A 105 -0.92 -8.76 -0.76
C TRP A 105 -1.35 -7.67 0.24
N PHE A 106 -2.55 -7.80 0.81
CA PHE A 106 -3.09 -6.90 1.83
C PHE A 106 -2.33 -7.06 3.14
N LEU A 107 -2.10 -8.30 3.58
CA LEU A 107 -1.35 -8.56 4.82
C LEU A 107 0.13 -8.16 4.71
N ALA A 108 0.77 -8.39 3.56
CA ALA A 108 2.14 -7.95 3.34
C ALA A 108 2.27 -6.41 3.40
N ALA A 109 1.31 -5.69 2.82
CA ALA A 109 1.25 -4.24 2.92
C ALA A 109 0.97 -3.78 4.36
N LEU A 110 0.03 -4.42 5.06
CA LEU A 110 -0.28 -4.12 6.45
C LEU A 110 0.93 -4.38 7.37
N GLU A 111 1.69 -5.43 7.10
CA GLU A 111 2.94 -5.73 7.82
C GLU A 111 3.99 -4.64 7.64
N ALA A 112 4.11 -4.08 6.44
CA ALA A 112 4.98 -2.93 6.21
C ALA A 112 4.56 -1.73 7.08
N LEU A 113 3.26 -1.51 7.29
CA LEU A 113 2.76 -0.40 8.11
C LEU A 113 3.20 -0.45 9.58
N THR A 114 3.56 -1.62 10.10
CA THR A 114 3.98 -1.73 11.52
C THR A 114 5.24 -0.95 11.84
N PHE A 115 6.10 -0.70 10.84
CA PHE A 115 7.28 0.14 10.98
C PHE A 115 6.92 1.63 11.17
N HIS A 116 5.66 2.01 10.98
CA HIS A 116 5.14 3.36 11.06
C HIS A 116 3.88 3.40 11.94
N GLN A 117 4.07 3.34 13.26
CA GLN A 117 2.98 3.36 14.23
C GLN A 117 2.08 4.61 14.12
N ASP A 118 2.65 5.73 13.66
CA ASP A 118 1.94 6.96 13.33
C ASP A 118 0.93 6.78 12.18
N ILE A 119 1.35 6.11 11.11
CA ILE A 119 0.48 5.80 9.96
C ILE A 119 -0.54 4.73 10.33
N LEU A 120 -0.09 3.69 11.04
CA LEU A 120 -0.98 2.62 11.51
C LEU A 120 -2.10 3.18 12.39
N ALA A 121 -1.81 4.13 13.28
CA ALA A 121 -2.82 4.80 14.10
C ALA A 121 -3.78 5.69 13.29
N ALA A 122 -3.36 6.15 12.10
CA ALA A 122 -4.24 6.88 11.19
C ALA A 122 -5.24 5.95 10.48
N VAL A 123 -4.79 4.75 10.08
CA VAL A 123 -5.62 3.71 9.44
C VAL A 123 -6.50 2.98 10.46
N VAL A 124 -5.95 2.71 11.65
CA VAL A 124 -6.57 1.96 12.75
C VAL A 124 -6.64 2.88 13.99
N PRO A 125 -7.71 3.68 14.14
CA PRO A 125 -7.89 4.53 15.31
C PRO A 125 -7.85 3.71 16.60
N GLN A 126 -6.87 3.99 17.47
CA GLN A 126 -6.61 3.19 18.68
C GLN A 126 -7.54 3.50 19.85
N ASN A 127 -8.45 4.46 19.70
CA ASN A 127 -9.44 4.86 20.72
C ASN A 127 -10.68 3.95 20.77
N GLN A 128 -10.65 2.80 20.08
CA GLN A 128 -11.73 1.82 20.00
C GLN A 128 -11.53 0.71 21.06
N SER A 129 -12.61 0.17 21.60
CA SER A 129 -12.56 -0.80 22.69
C SER A 129 -13.76 -1.75 22.68
N PHE A 130 -13.54 -2.98 23.15
CA PHE A 130 -14.61 -3.92 23.46
C PHE A 130 -15.20 -3.72 24.87
N GLU A 131 -14.54 -2.95 25.73
CA GLU A 131 -14.99 -2.71 27.10
C GLU A 131 -15.62 -1.33 27.26
N ARG A 132 -14.92 -0.28 26.80
CA ARG A 132 -15.33 1.11 27.01
C ARG A 132 -16.18 1.58 25.85
N LYS A 133 -17.37 2.13 26.14
CA LYS A 133 -18.32 2.65 25.13
C LYS A 133 -18.61 1.61 24.03
N TYR A 134 -18.70 0.34 24.40
CA TYR A 134 -18.95 -0.73 23.45
C TYR A 134 -20.40 -0.72 22.96
N ALA A 135 -20.57 -0.70 21.65
CA ALA A 135 -21.86 -0.86 20.97
C ALA A 135 -21.76 -1.77 19.73
N GLY A 136 -20.75 -2.65 19.68
CA GLY A 136 -20.56 -3.58 18.55
C GLY A 136 -20.23 -2.89 17.21
N ILE A 137 -19.64 -1.69 17.26
CA ILE A 137 -19.31 -0.83 16.11
C ILE A 137 -17.85 -0.40 16.15
N PHE A 138 -17.18 -0.45 15.00
CA PHE A 138 -15.78 -0.09 14.81
C PHE A 138 -15.62 0.69 13.49
N HIS A 139 -14.49 1.38 13.32
CA HIS A 139 -14.18 2.11 12.10
C HIS A 139 -12.68 2.10 11.77
N PHE A 140 -12.39 2.24 10.47
CA PHE A 140 -11.06 2.24 9.89
C PHE A 140 -10.99 3.24 8.75
N ARG A 141 -9.79 3.76 8.47
CA ARG A 141 -9.59 4.78 7.43
C ARG A 141 -8.71 4.24 6.32
N PHE A 142 -9.17 4.39 5.10
CA PHE A 142 -8.42 4.03 3.90
C PHE A 142 -8.33 5.22 2.98
N TRP A 143 -7.17 5.41 2.37
CA TRP A 143 -7.05 6.28 1.23
C TRP A 143 -7.68 5.59 0.02
N HIS A 144 -8.64 6.23 -0.62
CA HIS A 144 -9.39 5.69 -1.73
C HIS A 144 -9.47 6.75 -2.83
N PHE A 145 -8.69 6.55 -3.89
CA PHE A 145 -8.68 7.39 -5.10
C PHE A 145 -8.60 8.90 -4.86
N GLY A 146 -7.72 9.33 -3.95
CA GLY A 146 -7.46 10.74 -3.67
C GLY A 146 -8.02 11.26 -2.36
N GLU A 147 -8.85 10.48 -1.68
CA GLU A 147 -9.56 10.89 -0.45
C GLU A 147 -9.38 9.87 0.67
N TRP A 148 -9.35 10.34 1.91
CA TRP A 148 -9.43 9.45 3.07
C TRP A 148 -10.90 9.14 3.38
N VAL A 149 -11.25 7.87 3.35
CA VAL A 149 -12.60 7.34 3.56
C VAL A 149 -12.63 6.64 4.92
N ASP A 150 -13.51 7.09 5.81
CA ASP A 150 -13.82 6.40 7.06
C ASP A 150 -14.86 5.31 6.80
N VAL A 151 -14.53 4.07 7.13
CA VAL A 151 -15.36 2.89 6.88
C VAL A 151 -15.78 2.29 8.22
N VAL A 152 -17.07 2.37 8.49
CA VAL A 152 -17.70 1.83 9.69
C VAL A 152 -18.10 0.38 9.45
N VAL A 153 -17.91 -0.50 10.44
CA VAL A 153 -18.36 -1.90 10.41
C VAL A 153 -18.89 -2.31 11.78
N ASP A 154 -19.85 -3.23 11.80
CA ASP A 154 -20.13 -3.99 13.02
C ASP A 154 -19.05 -5.06 13.28
N ASP A 155 -19.02 -5.60 14.50
CA ASP A 155 -18.02 -6.60 14.91
C ASP A 155 -18.43 -8.08 14.70
N ARG A 156 -19.46 -8.38 13.90
CA ARG A 156 -19.78 -9.77 13.55
C ARG A 156 -18.74 -10.29 12.56
N LEU A 157 -18.09 -11.40 12.89
CA LEU A 157 -17.03 -12.02 12.08
C LEU A 157 -17.41 -13.44 11.66
N PRO A 158 -17.04 -13.87 10.44
CA PRO A 158 -17.23 -15.25 9.99
C PRO A 158 -16.36 -16.24 10.78
N VAL A 159 -17.01 -17.23 11.39
CA VAL A 159 -16.37 -18.27 12.19
C VAL A 159 -16.87 -19.65 11.80
N THR A 160 -15.99 -20.63 12.02
CA THR A 160 -16.35 -22.05 12.00
C THR A 160 -17.32 -22.39 13.14
N GLU A 161 -17.91 -23.58 13.09
CA GLU A 161 -18.75 -24.11 14.17
C GLU A 161 -18.00 -24.17 15.51
N ALA A 162 -16.69 -24.45 15.47
CA ALA A 162 -15.80 -24.46 16.64
C ALA A 162 -15.48 -23.05 17.18
N GLY A 163 -15.95 -21.97 16.54
CA GLY A 163 -15.69 -20.59 16.96
C GLY A 163 -14.35 -20.00 16.49
N GLU A 164 -13.62 -20.70 15.61
CA GLU A 164 -12.37 -20.19 15.02
C GLU A 164 -12.67 -19.28 13.82
N LEU A 165 -11.95 -18.16 13.70
CA LEU A 165 -12.06 -17.20 12.60
C LEU A 165 -11.70 -17.85 11.25
N VAL A 166 -12.51 -17.60 10.22
CA VAL A 166 -12.27 -18.16 8.87
C VAL A 166 -11.29 -17.33 8.04
N PHE A 167 -11.27 -16.03 8.25
CA PHE A 167 -10.42 -15.09 7.52
C PHE A 167 -9.23 -14.64 8.38
N VAL A 168 -8.77 -13.39 8.27
CA VAL A 168 -7.63 -12.92 9.05
C VAL A 168 -7.87 -13.11 10.54
N SER A 169 -6.89 -13.70 11.20
CA SER A 169 -6.90 -13.93 12.64
C SER A 169 -5.57 -13.49 13.24
N SER A 170 -5.51 -13.39 14.56
CA SER A 170 -4.24 -13.18 15.27
C SER A 170 -3.75 -14.49 15.87
N VAL A 171 -2.43 -14.62 16.02
CA VAL A 171 -1.80 -15.65 16.87
C VAL A 171 -2.40 -15.63 18.28
N TYR A 172 -2.84 -14.45 18.74
CA TYR A 172 -3.53 -14.28 20.01
C TYR A 172 -5.04 -14.31 19.83
N LYS A 173 -5.68 -15.36 20.36
CA LYS A 173 -7.12 -15.60 20.22
C LYS A 173 -8.03 -14.50 20.77
N ASN A 174 -7.50 -13.57 21.56
CA ASN A 174 -8.26 -12.47 22.13
C ASN A 174 -8.11 -11.13 21.38
N VAL A 175 -7.31 -11.05 20.31
CA VAL A 175 -7.04 -9.81 19.55
C VAL A 175 -7.80 -9.82 18.22
N PHE A 176 -8.63 -8.80 17.96
CA PHE A 176 -9.59 -8.81 16.84
C PHE A 176 -9.46 -7.67 15.82
N TRP A 177 -8.61 -6.66 16.03
CA TRP A 177 -8.54 -5.50 15.12
C TRP A 177 -8.18 -5.88 13.68
N GLY A 178 -7.30 -6.88 13.47
CA GLY A 178 -6.90 -7.31 12.12
C GLY A 178 -8.05 -7.91 11.31
N ALA A 179 -8.88 -8.72 11.97
CA ALA A 179 -10.08 -9.31 11.37
C ALA A 179 -11.13 -8.23 11.02
N LEU A 180 -11.29 -7.22 11.89
CA LEU A 180 -12.20 -6.11 11.67
C LEU A 180 -11.69 -5.14 10.58
N LEU A 181 -10.37 -4.94 10.49
CA LEU A 181 -9.75 -4.14 9.43
C LEU A 181 -9.95 -4.80 8.06
N GLU A 182 -9.72 -6.12 7.97
CA GLU A 182 -10.00 -6.88 6.75
C GLU A 182 -11.48 -6.79 6.37
N LYS A 183 -12.40 -6.88 7.34
CA LYS A 183 -13.84 -6.71 7.11
C LYS A 183 -14.16 -5.33 6.52
N ALA A 184 -13.60 -4.26 7.09
CA ALA A 184 -13.82 -2.90 6.59
C ALA A 184 -13.26 -2.72 5.18
N TYR A 185 -12.11 -3.33 4.89
CA TYR A 185 -11.53 -3.31 3.56
C TYR A 185 -12.37 -4.11 2.55
N ALA A 186 -12.90 -5.27 2.95
CA ALA A 186 -13.84 -6.06 2.15
C ALA A 186 -15.12 -5.26 1.84
N LYS A 187 -15.67 -4.56 2.85
CA LYS A 187 -16.83 -3.67 2.67
C LYS A 187 -16.56 -2.55 1.68
N LEU A 188 -15.38 -1.92 1.76
CA LEU A 188 -14.97 -0.85 0.84
C LEU A 188 -14.97 -1.36 -0.61
N TYR A 189 -14.52 -2.59 -0.84
CA TYR A 189 -14.34 -3.20 -2.17
C TYR A 189 -15.44 -4.17 -2.61
N GLY A 190 -16.54 -4.26 -1.85
CA GLY A 190 -17.71 -5.07 -2.20
C GLY A 190 -17.93 -6.24 -1.26
N SER A 191 -17.02 -7.21 -1.23
CA SER A 191 -17.13 -8.45 -0.43
C SER A 191 -15.74 -8.99 -0.05
N TYR A 192 -15.67 -10.02 0.82
CA TYR A 192 -14.39 -10.70 1.11
C TYR A 192 -13.78 -11.35 -0.13
N GLU A 193 -14.60 -11.85 -1.04
CA GLU A 193 -14.17 -12.45 -2.30
C GLU A 193 -13.53 -11.42 -3.22
N ASP A 194 -13.96 -10.16 -3.16
CA ASP A 194 -13.36 -9.05 -3.92
C ASP A 194 -11.93 -8.68 -3.46
N LEU A 195 -11.48 -9.23 -2.32
CA LEU A 195 -10.10 -9.09 -1.84
C LEU A 195 -9.16 -10.19 -2.36
N GLN A 196 -9.70 -11.24 -2.98
CA GLN A 196 -8.87 -12.27 -3.61
C GLN A 196 -8.06 -11.65 -4.74
N ILE A 197 -6.77 -12.00 -4.82
CA ILE A 197 -5.88 -11.63 -5.94
C ILE A 197 -5.72 -10.11 -6.07
N GLY A 198 -4.60 -9.61 -5.56
CA GLY A 198 -4.24 -8.20 -5.68
C GLY A 198 -2.75 -7.98 -5.55
N ARG A 199 -2.35 -6.71 -5.62
CA ARG A 199 -0.94 -6.32 -5.60
C ARG A 199 -0.62 -5.56 -4.33
N VAL A 200 0.56 -5.81 -3.77
CA VAL A 200 1.02 -5.12 -2.55
C VAL A 200 1.01 -3.60 -2.72
N SER A 201 1.33 -3.10 -3.93
CA SER A 201 1.26 -1.69 -4.30
C SER A 201 -0.13 -1.08 -4.06
N GLU A 202 -1.20 -1.82 -4.32
CA GLU A 202 -2.57 -1.33 -4.15
C GLU A 202 -2.86 -1.08 -2.67
N ALA A 203 -2.63 -2.08 -1.82
CA ALA A 203 -2.87 -1.95 -0.38
C ALA A 203 -1.95 -0.92 0.26
N LEU A 204 -0.67 -0.84 -0.14
CA LEU A 204 0.25 0.18 0.38
C LEU A 204 -0.26 1.60 0.12
N VAL A 205 -0.82 1.86 -1.08
CA VAL A 205 -1.42 3.16 -1.38
C VAL A 205 -2.72 3.35 -0.62
N ASP A 206 -3.55 2.33 -0.46
CA ASP A 206 -4.81 2.49 0.27
C ASP A 206 -4.60 2.70 1.77
N PHE A 207 -3.45 2.28 2.29
CA PHE A 207 -3.06 2.52 3.67
C PHE A 207 -2.34 3.86 3.90
N THR A 208 -1.82 4.51 2.86
CA THR A 208 -0.93 5.68 3.02
C THR A 208 -1.27 6.88 2.15
N GLY A 209 -2.02 6.70 1.06
CA GLY A 209 -2.11 7.68 -0.01
C GLY A 209 -0.79 7.96 -0.73
N GLY A 210 0.26 7.17 -0.47
CA GLY A 210 1.59 7.28 -1.04
C GLY A 210 1.66 7.09 -2.55
N VAL A 211 2.88 7.05 -3.07
CA VAL A 211 3.16 6.78 -4.48
C VAL A 211 4.10 5.59 -4.59
N ASN A 212 3.74 4.63 -5.46
CA ASN A 212 4.54 3.43 -5.65
C ASN A 212 5.53 3.57 -6.80
N THR A 213 6.72 3.01 -6.59
CA THR A 213 7.66 2.65 -7.65
C THR A 213 7.82 1.13 -7.68
N ARG A 214 7.73 0.53 -8.87
CA ARG A 214 7.94 -0.90 -9.10
C ARG A 214 9.28 -1.13 -9.79
N ILE A 215 10.07 -2.07 -9.29
CA ILE A 215 11.34 -2.49 -9.87
C ILE A 215 11.24 -3.98 -10.18
N LYS A 216 11.34 -4.34 -11.46
CA LYS A 216 11.50 -5.74 -11.89
C LYS A 216 12.88 -6.22 -11.48
N LEU A 217 12.95 -7.21 -10.61
CA LEU A 217 14.21 -7.63 -9.98
C LEU A 217 15.17 -8.32 -10.95
N ALA A 218 14.63 -9.05 -11.93
CA ALA A 218 15.42 -9.65 -13.01
C ALA A 218 16.17 -8.60 -13.87
N ALA A 219 15.62 -7.39 -13.98
CA ALA A 219 16.21 -6.26 -14.69
C ALA A 219 16.54 -5.09 -13.75
N ALA A 220 16.84 -5.41 -12.47
CA ALA A 220 17.11 -4.38 -11.48
C ALA A 220 18.36 -3.57 -11.86
N PRO A 221 18.37 -2.26 -11.61
CA PRO A 221 19.51 -1.42 -11.91
C PRO A 221 20.71 -1.79 -11.02
N PRO A 222 21.95 -1.51 -11.46
CA PRO A 222 23.16 -1.82 -10.69
C PRO A 222 23.18 -1.16 -9.30
N ASP A 223 22.53 -0.02 -9.12
CA ASP A 223 22.43 0.74 -7.86
C ASP A 223 21.25 0.30 -6.96
N LEU A 224 20.68 -0.90 -7.16
CA LEU A 224 19.54 -1.40 -6.38
C LEU A 224 19.77 -1.31 -4.86
N TRP A 225 20.98 -1.60 -4.39
CA TRP A 225 21.31 -1.51 -2.97
C TRP A 225 21.19 -0.08 -2.44
N ASP A 226 21.64 0.90 -3.22
CA ASP A 226 21.53 2.31 -2.85
C ASP A 226 20.07 2.78 -2.89
N ILE A 227 19.26 2.26 -3.83
CA ILE A 227 17.81 2.50 -3.86
C ILE A 227 17.15 1.96 -2.58
N LEU A 228 17.42 0.71 -2.20
CA LEU A 228 16.90 0.11 -0.96
C LEU A 228 17.35 0.88 0.28
N THR A 229 18.59 1.32 0.29
CA THR A 229 19.17 2.13 1.37
C THR A 229 18.43 3.45 1.51
N ARG A 230 18.27 4.20 0.40
CA ARG A 230 17.49 5.45 0.39
C ARG A 230 16.04 5.22 0.82
N ALA A 231 15.39 4.17 0.32
CA ALA A 231 14.01 3.84 0.67
C ALA A 231 13.85 3.55 2.17
N THR A 232 14.80 2.82 2.76
CA THR A 232 14.80 2.52 4.19
C THR A 232 14.98 3.77 5.04
N TYR A 233 15.96 4.63 4.71
CA TYR A 233 16.19 5.89 5.42
C TYR A 233 15.04 6.89 5.25
N SER A 234 14.39 6.89 4.08
CA SER A 234 13.26 7.77 3.80
C SER A 234 11.94 7.22 4.35
N ARG A 235 11.96 6.23 5.24
CA ARG A 235 10.76 5.67 5.87
C ARG A 235 9.74 5.12 4.84
N SER A 236 10.20 4.62 3.70
CA SER A 236 9.34 4.03 2.66
C SER A 236 8.89 2.64 3.06
N LEU A 237 7.67 2.28 2.66
CA LEU A 237 7.14 0.94 2.84
C LEU A 237 7.54 0.06 1.65
N MET A 238 7.94 -1.18 1.91
CA MET A 238 8.45 -2.06 0.87
C MET A 238 7.82 -3.44 0.94
N GLY A 239 7.48 -3.97 -0.23
CA GLY A 239 7.00 -5.33 -0.39
C GLY A 239 7.44 -5.92 -1.72
N CYS A 240 7.29 -7.22 -1.84
CA CYS A 240 7.73 -7.97 -3.02
C CYS A 240 6.85 -9.20 -3.22
N HIS A 241 6.99 -9.86 -4.36
CA HIS A 241 6.31 -11.13 -4.60
C HIS A 241 7.17 -12.12 -5.37
N THR A 242 6.90 -13.39 -5.14
CA THR A 242 7.58 -14.53 -5.78
C THR A 242 6.95 -14.87 -7.12
N HIS A 243 7.69 -15.62 -7.95
CA HIS A 243 7.18 -16.15 -9.22
C HIS A 243 5.98 -17.08 -8.99
N LEU A 244 5.06 -17.11 -9.98
CA LEU A 244 4.03 -18.14 -10.02
C LEU A 244 4.69 -19.52 -10.16
N GLY A 245 4.13 -20.51 -9.47
CA GLY A 245 4.68 -21.87 -9.45
C GLY A 245 3.57 -22.90 -9.43
N THR A 246 3.91 -24.12 -9.84
CA THR A 246 2.99 -25.26 -9.85
C THR A 246 2.72 -25.82 -8.46
N THR A 247 3.67 -25.63 -7.53
CA THR A 247 3.55 -26.04 -6.13
C THR A 247 3.40 -24.81 -5.25
N LYS A 248 2.55 -24.92 -4.22
CA LYS A 248 2.29 -23.81 -3.29
C LYS A 248 3.55 -23.41 -2.51
N VAL A 249 4.32 -24.39 -2.02
CA VAL A 249 5.58 -24.16 -1.30
C VAL A 249 6.71 -24.83 -2.06
N LEU A 250 7.73 -24.05 -2.40
CA LEU A 250 8.91 -24.48 -3.13
C LEU A 250 9.89 -25.23 -2.19
N LYS A 251 10.81 -26.02 -2.78
CA LYS A 251 11.80 -26.79 -2.01
C LYS A 251 12.71 -25.91 -1.14
N ASN A 252 12.97 -24.68 -1.56
CA ASN A 252 13.75 -23.69 -0.83
C ASN A 252 12.94 -22.96 0.28
N GLY A 253 11.68 -23.35 0.51
CA GLY A 253 10.82 -22.80 1.56
C GLY A 253 10.00 -21.57 1.15
N LEU A 254 10.24 -20.95 0.00
CA LEU A 254 9.42 -19.84 -0.48
C LEU A 254 8.04 -20.34 -0.95
N VAL A 255 7.03 -19.51 -0.76
CA VAL A 255 5.68 -19.75 -1.28
C VAL A 255 5.60 -19.16 -2.68
N ALA A 256 5.11 -19.93 -3.66
CA ALA A 256 4.97 -19.45 -5.03
C ALA A 256 3.75 -18.53 -5.20
N GLY A 257 3.87 -17.50 -6.03
CA GLY A 257 2.80 -16.54 -6.30
C GLY A 257 2.33 -15.75 -5.06
N HIS A 258 3.24 -15.48 -4.12
CA HIS A 258 2.91 -14.96 -2.80
C HIS A 258 3.62 -13.65 -2.49
N ALA A 259 2.93 -12.78 -1.74
CA ALA A 259 3.46 -11.49 -1.33
C ALA A 259 4.25 -11.60 -0.02
N TYR A 260 5.37 -10.88 0.03
CA TYR A 260 6.24 -10.76 1.19
C TYR A 260 6.51 -9.28 1.50
N THR A 261 6.84 -9.00 2.75
CA THR A 261 7.23 -7.66 3.21
C THR A 261 8.75 -7.57 3.31
N VAL A 262 9.34 -6.49 2.84
CA VAL A 262 10.77 -6.21 3.10
C VAL A 262 10.86 -5.48 4.44
N THR A 263 11.41 -6.13 5.45
CA THR A 263 11.43 -5.64 6.84
C THR A 263 12.77 -5.06 7.26
N GLY A 264 13.79 -5.17 6.41
CA GLY A 264 15.10 -4.58 6.69
C GLY A 264 16.14 -4.91 5.65
N ILE A 265 17.24 -4.17 5.70
CA ILE A 265 18.45 -4.42 4.92
C ILE A 265 19.67 -4.33 5.83
N ARG A 266 20.70 -5.10 5.53
CA ARG A 266 21.97 -5.04 6.26
C ARG A 266 23.13 -5.40 5.36
N LYS A 267 24.16 -4.56 5.33
CA LYS A 267 25.47 -4.93 4.82
C LYS A 267 26.25 -5.58 5.94
N VAL A 268 26.69 -6.81 5.74
CA VAL A 268 27.50 -7.57 6.69
C VAL A 268 28.89 -7.79 6.12
N THR A 269 29.88 -7.98 6.98
CA THR A 269 31.26 -8.31 6.57
C THR A 269 31.53 -9.77 6.92
N CYS A 270 31.54 -10.62 5.91
CA CYS A 270 31.95 -12.02 6.05
C CYS A 270 33.48 -12.14 5.93
N GLN A 271 34.04 -13.27 6.34
CA GLN A 271 35.48 -13.54 6.24
C GLN A 271 36.04 -13.36 4.81
N TYR A 272 35.23 -13.60 3.78
CA TYR A 272 35.62 -13.52 2.37
C TYR A 272 35.23 -12.20 1.68
N GLY A 273 34.63 -11.25 2.40
CA GLY A 273 34.21 -9.96 1.87
C GLY A 273 32.82 -9.51 2.34
N PRO A 274 32.40 -8.29 1.95
CA PRO A 274 31.09 -7.76 2.31
C PRO A 274 29.96 -8.44 1.54
N GLU A 275 28.85 -8.70 2.21
CA GLU A 275 27.63 -9.24 1.62
C GLU A 275 26.42 -8.37 1.97
N ASN A 276 25.52 -8.20 1.00
CA ASN A 276 24.32 -7.38 1.14
C ASN A 276 23.13 -8.30 1.40
N LEU A 277 22.52 -8.17 2.58
CA LEU A 277 21.39 -8.99 3.03
C LEU A 277 20.09 -8.18 3.03
N VAL A 278 19.01 -8.85 2.66
CA VAL A 278 17.64 -8.35 2.71
C VAL A 278 16.85 -9.24 3.68
N ARG A 279 16.12 -8.62 4.60
CA ARG A 279 15.21 -9.30 5.51
C ARG A 279 13.80 -9.22 4.98
N LEU A 280 13.16 -10.38 4.90
CA LEU A 280 11.84 -10.55 4.35
C LEU A 280 10.94 -11.19 5.38
N ARG A 281 9.63 -10.99 5.22
CA ARG A 281 8.64 -11.66 6.05
C ARG A 281 7.47 -12.22 5.28
N ASN A 282 7.13 -13.46 5.59
CA ASN A 282 5.94 -14.15 5.15
C ASN A 282 4.72 -13.69 5.98
N PRO A 283 3.66 -13.14 5.37
CA PRO A 283 2.42 -12.76 6.06
C PRO A 283 1.66 -13.92 6.71
N TRP A 284 2.04 -15.18 6.46
CA TRP A 284 1.49 -16.32 7.19
C TRP A 284 2.04 -16.46 8.61
N GLY A 285 3.12 -15.76 8.95
CA GLY A 285 3.81 -15.89 10.23
C GLY A 285 4.50 -17.24 10.45
N LYS A 286 4.72 -17.98 9.36
CA LYS A 286 5.36 -19.31 9.28
C LYS A 286 5.81 -19.57 7.85
N ILE A 287 6.56 -20.64 7.65
CA ILE A 287 7.16 -21.08 6.39
C ILE A 287 8.19 -20.05 5.91
N GLU A 288 9.46 -20.39 6.12
CA GLU A 288 10.61 -19.54 5.90
C GLU A 288 11.56 -20.08 4.82
N TRP A 289 12.44 -19.19 4.35
CA TRP A 289 13.55 -19.51 3.47
C TRP A 289 14.48 -20.54 4.09
N LYS A 290 14.91 -21.52 3.29
CA LYS A 290 15.79 -22.63 3.71
C LYS A 290 17.19 -22.58 3.10
N GLY A 291 17.48 -21.56 2.28
CA GLY A 291 18.79 -21.40 1.66
C GLY A 291 19.77 -20.63 2.53
N ASP A 292 20.74 -20.00 1.88
CA ASP A 292 21.76 -19.19 2.54
C ASP A 292 21.15 -18.04 3.35
N TRP A 293 21.66 -17.82 4.56
CA TRP A 293 21.16 -16.83 5.54
C TRP A 293 19.78 -17.12 6.15
N SER A 294 19.19 -18.30 5.89
CA SER A 294 18.10 -18.83 6.71
C SER A 294 18.47 -18.93 8.19
N ASP A 295 17.48 -19.01 9.09
CA ASP A 295 17.68 -19.09 10.55
C ASP A 295 18.63 -20.21 11.00
N SER A 296 18.68 -21.31 10.25
CA SER A 296 19.55 -22.47 10.46
C SER A 296 20.81 -22.49 9.60
N SER A 297 21.07 -21.46 8.78
CA SER A 297 22.21 -21.44 7.85
C SER A 297 23.56 -21.40 8.58
N TYR A 298 24.53 -22.17 8.09
CA TYR A 298 25.91 -22.14 8.59
C TYR A 298 26.62 -20.80 8.31
N LYS A 299 26.13 -20.01 7.33
CA LYS A 299 26.74 -18.71 6.98
C LYS A 299 26.74 -17.72 8.14
N TRP A 300 25.87 -17.88 9.13
CA TRP A 300 25.90 -17.09 10.36
C TRP A 300 27.20 -17.24 11.16
N GLU A 301 27.93 -18.36 10.99
CA GLU A 301 29.23 -18.59 11.62
C GLU A 301 30.37 -17.81 10.92
N LEU A 302 30.13 -17.27 9.74
CA LEU A 302 31.09 -16.44 9.00
C LEU A 302 31.13 -14.99 9.49
N LEU A 303 30.19 -14.58 10.35
CA LEU A 303 30.09 -13.23 10.90
C LEU A 303 30.79 -13.11 12.26
N SER A 304 31.08 -11.87 12.66
CA SER A 304 31.50 -11.59 14.02
C SER A 304 30.42 -12.03 15.04
N PRO A 305 30.78 -12.49 16.25
CA PRO A 305 29.80 -12.89 17.26
C PRO A 305 28.77 -11.79 17.58
N LYS A 306 29.20 -10.53 17.55
CA LYS A 306 28.34 -9.35 17.79
C LYS A 306 27.28 -9.18 16.69
N GLU A 307 27.65 -9.30 15.42
CA GLU A 307 26.70 -9.19 14.31
C GLU A 307 25.76 -10.39 14.26
N LYS A 308 26.27 -11.60 14.52
CA LYS A 308 25.48 -12.81 14.62
C LYS A 308 24.35 -12.67 15.64
N ILE A 309 24.66 -12.24 16.87
CA ILE A 309 23.67 -12.03 17.94
C ILE A 309 22.64 -10.95 17.56
N LEU A 310 23.07 -9.90 16.85
CA LEU A 310 22.19 -8.80 16.48
C LEU A 310 21.19 -9.18 15.38
N LEU A 311 21.62 -9.99 14.40
CA LEU A 311 20.88 -10.23 13.17
C LEU A 311 20.15 -11.56 13.15
N ARG A 312 20.77 -12.62 13.70
CA ARG A 312 20.20 -13.96 13.70
C ARG A 312 19.17 -14.08 14.82
N LYS A 313 17.94 -14.38 14.43
CA LYS A 313 16.94 -14.97 15.30
C LYS A 313 16.76 -16.41 14.82
N ASN A 314 16.47 -17.33 15.73
CA ASN A 314 16.19 -18.72 15.36
C ASN A 314 14.78 -19.02 15.88
N LYS A 315 13.78 -18.65 15.09
CA LYS A 315 12.39 -18.73 15.48
C LYS A 315 11.51 -18.79 14.24
N GLU A 316 10.65 -19.81 14.17
CA GLU A 316 9.63 -19.91 13.13
C GLU A 316 8.56 -18.83 13.35
N ASP A 317 8.76 -17.66 12.75
CA ASP A 317 7.84 -16.52 12.77
C ASP A 317 7.60 -15.88 11.39
N GLY A 318 8.13 -16.52 10.35
CA GLY A 318 8.00 -16.13 8.96
C GLY A 318 9.00 -15.06 8.53
N GLU A 319 9.82 -14.50 9.43
CA GLU A 319 10.87 -13.53 9.10
C GLU A 319 12.21 -14.23 8.85
N PHE A 320 12.87 -13.94 7.74
CA PHE A 320 14.16 -14.53 7.41
C PHE A 320 15.07 -13.55 6.67
N TRP A 321 16.38 -13.82 6.69
CA TRP A 321 17.36 -13.12 5.86
C TRP A 321 17.68 -13.92 4.61
N MET A 322 18.04 -13.21 3.54
CA MET A 322 18.64 -13.79 2.33
C MET A 322 19.63 -12.82 1.68
N SER A 323 20.48 -13.33 0.80
CA SER A 323 21.38 -12.48 0.01
C SER A 323 20.59 -11.63 -0.99
N LEU A 324 21.11 -10.44 -1.34
CA LEU A 324 20.52 -9.61 -2.40
C LEU A 324 20.48 -10.34 -3.75
N GLN A 325 21.41 -11.26 -3.99
CA GLN A 325 21.47 -12.06 -5.22
C GLN A 325 20.32 -13.08 -5.27
N ASP A 326 20.08 -13.82 -4.18
CA ASP A 326 18.94 -14.74 -4.08
C ASP A 326 17.62 -13.99 -4.17
N PHE A 327 17.55 -12.80 -3.57
CA PHE A 327 16.38 -11.92 -3.68
C PHE A 327 16.06 -11.59 -5.14
N LYS A 328 17.07 -11.24 -5.94
CA LYS A 328 16.89 -10.95 -7.37
C LYS A 328 16.44 -12.16 -8.20
N ILE A 329 16.87 -13.35 -7.82
CA ILE A 329 16.56 -14.59 -8.54
C ILE A 329 15.13 -15.05 -8.23
N HIS A 330 14.76 -15.04 -6.95
CA HIS A 330 13.53 -15.68 -6.48
C HIS A 330 12.29 -14.77 -6.45
N PHE A 331 12.49 -13.45 -6.49
CA PHE A 331 11.39 -12.49 -6.48
C PHE A 331 11.26 -11.81 -7.85
N VAL A 332 10.02 -11.50 -8.24
CA VAL A 332 9.70 -10.89 -9.54
C VAL A 332 9.87 -9.38 -9.45
N ASP A 333 9.23 -8.78 -8.46
CA ASP A 333 9.19 -7.33 -8.28
C ASP A 333 9.40 -6.91 -6.85
N LEU A 334 10.10 -5.79 -6.72
CA LEU A 334 10.15 -4.96 -5.53
C LEU A 334 9.22 -3.77 -5.74
N VAL A 335 8.31 -3.56 -4.79
CA VAL A 335 7.45 -2.39 -4.70
C VAL A 335 7.95 -1.52 -3.55
N ILE A 336 8.17 -0.24 -3.84
CA ILE A 336 8.55 0.78 -2.85
C ILE A 336 7.45 1.83 -2.86
N CYS A 337 6.71 1.95 -1.75
CA CYS A 337 5.73 3.00 -1.54
C CYS A 337 6.39 4.14 -0.78
N LYS A 338 6.59 5.26 -1.48
CA LYS A 338 7.07 6.51 -0.88
C LYS A 338 5.88 7.24 -0.27
N LEU A 339 6.03 7.66 0.97
CA LEU A 339 4.99 8.39 1.69
C LEU A 339 4.80 9.79 1.09
N THR A 340 3.58 10.30 1.17
CA THR A 340 3.28 11.68 0.75
C THR A 340 3.95 12.69 1.69
N PRO A 341 4.15 13.94 1.24
CA PRO A 341 4.79 14.96 2.07
C PRO A 341 4.09 15.18 3.41
N ASP A 342 2.78 14.95 3.48
CA ASP A 342 1.97 15.09 4.70
C ASP A 342 2.22 13.96 5.73
N LEU A 343 2.69 12.80 5.28
CA LEU A 343 3.03 11.64 6.11
C LEU A 343 4.53 11.50 6.37
N MET A 344 5.37 12.25 5.65
CA MET A 344 6.80 12.33 5.93
C MET A 344 7.02 13.21 7.17
N SER A 345 7.58 12.65 8.24
CA SER A 345 8.08 13.45 9.37
C SER A 345 9.05 14.52 8.85
N GLN A 346 8.98 15.75 9.39
CA GLN A 346 9.68 16.96 8.91
C GLN A 346 11.23 16.92 8.90
N GLU A 347 11.84 15.74 8.98
CA GLU A 347 13.26 15.57 9.24
C GLU A 347 14.15 15.81 8.02
N ASP A 348 13.61 15.86 6.79
CA ASP A 348 14.42 16.00 5.57
C ASP A 348 14.45 17.40 4.93
N GLY A 349 13.85 18.42 5.56
CA GLY A 349 14.00 19.84 5.19
C GLY A 349 13.59 20.24 3.76
N LYS A 350 13.20 19.30 2.90
CA LYS A 350 12.88 19.50 1.48
C LYS A 350 11.44 19.08 1.24
N LYS A 351 10.53 20.02 1.45
CA LYS A 351 9.09 19.82 1.29
C LYS A 351 8.79 19.47 -0.17
N TRP A 352 8.40 18.24 -0.43
CA TRP A 352 7.79 17.85 -1.70
C TRP A 352 6.39 18.45 -1.78
N MET A 353 6.03 18.95 -2.96
CA MET A 353 4.67 19.37 -3.30
C MET A 353 3.90 18.21 -3.93
N TYR A 354 2.60 18.17 -3.67
CA TYR A 354 1.65 17.20 -4.20
C TYR A 354 0.51 17.94 -4.90
N SER A 355 0.21 17.56 -6.15
CA SER A 355 -0.98 18.00 -6.86
C SER A 355 -1.78 16.81 -7.36
N LEU A 356 -3.10 16.90 -7.31
CA LEU A 356 -4.03 15.89 -7.82
C LEU A 356 -5.02 16.53 -8.80
N LYS A 357 -5.24 15.87 -9.94
CA LYS A 357 -6.27 16.19 -10.92
C LYS A 357 -7.13 14.98 -11.19
N ARG A 358 -8.44 15.18 -11.29
CA ARG A 358 -9.41 14.14 -11.66
C ARG A 358 -9.72 14.28 -13.14
N GLY A 359 -9.81 13.15 -13.83
CA GLY A 359 -10.16 13.10 -15.24
C GLY A 359 -10.98 11.87 -15.59
N ARG A 360 -11.46 11.83 -16.83
CA ARG A 360 -12.22 10.71 -17.37
C ARG A 360 -11.93 10.53 -18.86
N TRP A 361 -11.81 9.28 -19.29
CA TRP A 361 -11.90 8.89 -20.69
C TRP A 361 -13.35 8.57 -21.01
N VAL A 362 -13.94 9.31 -21.95
CA VAL A 362 -15.33 9.21 -22.38
C VAL A 362 -15.35 8.76 -23.84
N LYS A 363 -16.13 7.72 -24.13
CA LYS A 363 -16.28 7.16 -25.48
C LYS A 363 -16.76 8.24 -26.45
N GLY A 364 -16.17 8.28 -27.65
CA GLY A 364 -16.49 9.26 -28.68
C GLY A 364 -15.98 10.69 -28.44
N SER A 365 -15.37 10.99 -27.29
CA SER A 365 -14.92 12.34 -26.95
C SER A 365 -13.47 12.42 -26.48
N THR A 366 -13.14 11.82 -25.33
CA THR A 366 -11.80 11.93 -24.71
C THR A 366 -11.05 10.61 -24.63
N ALA A 367 -11.67 9.48 -25.00
CA ALA A 367 -11.05 8.16 -25.05
C ALA A 367 -10.24 7.97 -26.35
N GLY A 368 -9.13 8.72 -26.49
CA GLY A 368 -8.35 8.83 -27.72
C GLY A 368 -7.41 7.66 -28.01
N GLY A 369 -7.12 6.81 -27.03
CA GLY A 369 -6.16 5.70 -27.15
C GLY A 369 -4.71 6.16 -27.14
N SER A 370 -3.77 5.25 -27.41
CA SER A 370 -2.33 5.51 -27.44
C SER A 370 -1.84 6.18 -28.74
N LEU A 371 -0.57 6.58 -28.76
CA LEU A 371 0.07 7.16 -29.94
C LEU A 371 0.41 6.00 -30.90
N GLY A 372 -0.02 6.08 -32.15
CA GLY A 372 0.16 5.01 -33.15
C GLY A 372 -1.05 4.07 -33.31
N CYS A 373 -2.10 4.22 -32.50
CA CYS A 373 -3.38 3.57 -32.79
C CYS A 373 -4.03 4.12 -34.08
N CYS A 374 -4.72 3.23 -34.82
CA CYS A 374 -5.09 3.36 -36.23
C CYS A 374 -5.89 4.62 -36.64
N ASN A 375 -6.48 5.34 -35.69
CA ASN A 375 -7.45 6.40 -35.96
C ASN A 375 -6.90 7.82 -35.75
N GLY A 376 -5.63 7.98 -35.34
CA GLY A 376 -5.04 9.31 -35.11
C GLY A 376 -5.72 10.12 -34.01
N THR A 377 -6.45 9.47 -33.09
CA THR A 377 -7.30 10.10 -32.07
C THR A 377 -6.57 10.46 -30.77
N PHE A 378 -5.25 10.23 -30.68
CA PHE A 378 -4.47 10.45 -29.45
C PHE A 378 -4.60 11.87 -28.88
N TRP A 379 -4.63 12.88 -29.75
CA TRP A 379 -4.76 14.30 -29.37
C TRP A 379 -6.08 14.62 -28.64
N MET A 380 -7.10 13.76 -28.79
CA MET A 380 -8.40 13.92 -28.16
C MET A 380 -8.36 13.67 -26.65
N ASN A 381 -7.38 12.89 -26.17
CA ASN A 381 -7.19 12.60 -24.74
C ASN A 381 -7.09 13.90 -23.91
N PRO A 382 -7.43 13.85 -22.61
CA PRO A 382 -7.21 14.98 -21.71
C PRO A 382 -5.74 15.41 -21.70
N GLN A 383 -5.48 16.71 -21.59
CA GLN A 383 -4.13 17.29 -21.57
C GLN A 383 -3.99 18.14 -20.31
N TYR A 384 -2.92 17.95 -19.56
CA TYR A 384 -2.65 18.67 -18.31
C TYR A 384 -1.32 19.40 -18.41
N TRP A 385 -1.29 20.67 -18.01
CA TRP A 385 -0.08 21.49 -18.09
C TRP A 385 0.68 21.43 -16.77
N LEU A 386 1.91 20.95 -16.85
CA LEU A 386 2.84 20.89 -15.73
C LEU A 386 3.92 21.97 -15.91
N ASN A 387 3.90 22.98 -15.05
CA ASN A 387 4.99 23.95 -14.96
C ASN A 387 5.94 23.56 -13.82
N VAL A 388 7.14 23.12 -14.17
CA VAL A 388 8.21 22.77 -13.23
C VAL A 388 9.04 24.01 -12.94
N LEU A 389 9.10 24.40 -11.66
CA LEU A 389 9.76 25.62 -11.23
C LEU A 389 11.14 25.30 -10.62
N PRO A 390 12.13 26.19 -10.77
CA PRO A 390 13.43 26.00 -10.13
C PRO A 390 13.27 26.01 -8.59
N ALA A 391 14.03 25.15 -7.91
CA ALA A 391 14.10 25.17 -6.45
C ALA A 391 14.95 26.36 -5.99
N GLU A 392 14.48 27.09 -4.98
CA GLU A 392 15.10 28.35 -4.52
C GLU A 392 16.49 28.16 -3.85
N ASP A 393 16.84 26.94 -3.44
CA ASP A 393 18.04 26.66 -2.64
C ASP A 393 19.35 26.43 -3.41
N SER A 394 19.34 26.42 -4.75
CA SER A 394 20.56 26.16 -5.54
C SER A 394 21.04 27.40 -6.28
N LYS A 395 21.82 28.25 -5.58
CA LYS A 395 22.65 29.31 -6.20
C LYS A 395 23.76 28.77 -7.14
N ARG A 396 23.79 27.46 -7.40
CA ARG A 396 24.67 26.81 -8.38
C ARG A 396 23.89 25.76 -9.16
N SER A 397 23.77 25.98 -10.48
CA SER A 397 23.19 25.15 -11.55
C SER A 397 21.67 25.21 -11.79
N LEU A 398 21.30 25.35 -13.08
CA LEU A 398 20.02 24.91 -13.67
C LEU A 398 19.90 23.38 -13.51
N SER A 399 19.76 22.92 -12.27
CA SER A 399 19.73 21.50 -11.97
C SER A 399 18.38 20.89 -12.36
N SER A 400 18.43 19.69 -12.91
CA SER A 400 17.25 18.89 -13.20
C SER A 400 16.44 18.66 -11.92
N CYS A 401 15.13 18.85 -12.03
CA CYS A 401 14.16 18.64 -10.97
C CYS A 401 13.63 17.20 -11.04
N ASN A 402 13.61 16.52 -9.90
CA ASN A 402 12.97 15.22 -9.77
C ASN A 402 11.45 15.41 -9.73
N VAL A 403 10.76 14.80 -10.68
CA VAL A 403 9.30 14.84 -10.80
C VAL A 403 8.80 13.41 -10.91
N VAL A 404 7.87 13.03 -10.03
CA VAL A 404 7.17 11.74 -10.10
C VAL A 404 5.76 12.02 -10.58
N ILE A 405 5.35 11.32 -11.63
CA ILE A 405 3.98 11.40 -12.17
C ILE A 405 3.34 10.03 -12.00
N SER A 406 2.16 10.00 -11.40
CA SER A 406 1.36 8.81 -11.14
C SER A 406 -0.01 8.98 -11.78
N LEU A 407 -0.39 8.02 -12.62
CA LEU A 407 -1.72 7.91 -13.22
C LEU A 407 -2.42 6.70 -12.65
N MET A 408 -3.55 6.89 -12.00
CA MET A 408 -4.32 5.81 -11.38
C MET A 408 -5.74 5.78 -11.93
N GLN A 409 -6.17 4.62 -12.43
CA GLN A 409 -7.55 4.40 -12.87
C GLN A 409 -8.43 4.00 -11.68
N LYS A 410 -9.68 4.48 -11.68
CA LYS A 410 -10.69 4.05 -10.71
C LYS A 410 -11.39 2.79 -11.20
N TYR A 411 -11.87 2.00 -10.25
CA TYR A 411 -12.72 0.86 -10.58
C TYR A 411 -14.05 1.35 -11.16
N SER A 412 -14.50 0.70 -12.24
CA SER A 412 -15.82 0.93 -12.84
C SER A 412 -16.96 0.31 -12.04
N SER A 413 -16.65 -0.53 -11.05
CA SER A 413 -17.57 -1.26 -10.20
C SER A 413 -17.15 -1.15 -8.75
N LYS A 414 -18.12 -1.22 -7.82
CA LYS A 414 -17.84 -1.39 -6.39
C LYS A 414 -17.09 -2.70 -6.12
N HIS A 415 -17.39 -3.75 -6.88
CA HIS A 415 -16.76 -5.07 -6.79
C HIS A 415 -15.45 -5.09 -7.54
N ARG A 416 -14.34 -4.96 -6.79
CA ARG A 416 -12.97 -4.86 -7.34
C ARG A 416 -12.65 -5.98 -8.33
N ASN A 417 -13.01 -7.22 -8.01
CA ASN A 417 -12.64 -8.39 -8.82
C ASN A 417 -13.44 -8.55 -10.11
N ARG A 418 -14.50 -7.75 -10.28
CA ARG A 418 -15.34 -7.73 -11.49
C ARG A 418 -14.93 -6.66 -12.49
N ALA A 419 -13.98 -5.78 -12.13
CA ALA A 419 -13.52 -4.68 -12.97
C ALA A 419 -12.04 -4.92 -13.38
N PRO A 420 -11.78 -5.53 -14.54
CA PRO A 420 -10.41 -5.70 -15.02
C PRO A 420 -9.76 -4.33 -15.27
N HIS A 421 -8.46 -4.24 -14.97
CA HIS A 421 -7.70 -3.03 -15.27
C HIS A 421 -7.59 -2.81 -16.77
N LEU A 422 -7.78 -1.57 -17.21
CA LEU A 422 -7.38 -1.15 -18.55
C LEU A 422 -5.86 -1.03 -18.60
N PHE A 423 -5.28 -1.24 -19.77
CA PHE A 423 -3.89 -0.85 -20.02
C PHE A 423 -3.83 0.68 -20.05
N ILE A 424 -3.28 1.30 -19.02
CA ILE A 424 -3.18 2.76 -18.88
C ILE A 424 -1.73 3.22 -18.93
N GLY A 425 -1.53 4.46 -19.37
CA GLY A 425 -0.22 5.07 -19.49
C GLY A 425 -0.35 6.56 -19.79
N PHE A 426 0.78 7.26 -19.80
CA PHE A 426 0.80 8.68 -20.15
C PHE A 426 2.07 9.03 -20.90
N LEU A 427 1.99 10.09 -21.70
CA LEU A 427 3.14 10.70 -22.36
C LEU A 427 3.36 12.12 -21.82
N LEU A 428 4.63 12.52 -21.79
CA LEU A 428 5.06 13.83 -21.35
C LEU A 428 5.79 14.52 -22.50
N TYR A 429 5.39 15.74 -22.84
CA TYR A 429 6.01 16.55 -23.88
C TYR A 429 6.48 17.88 -23.30
N LYS A 430 7.67 18.36 -23.69
CA LYS A 430 8.10 19.74 -23.39
C LYS A 430 7.40 20.70 -24.35
N TYR A 431 6.77 21.74 -23.83
CA TYR A 431 6.02 22.71 -24.64
C TYR A 431 6.10 24.11 -24.05
N GLN A 432 6.25 25.13 -24.89
CA GLN A 432 6.51 26.51 -24.43
C GLN A 432 5.44 27.54 -24.82
N GLU A 433 4.55 27.25 -25.77
CA GLU A 433 3.91 28.33 -26.55
C GLU A 433 2.38 28.56 -26.40
N SER A 434 1.63 27.84 -25.55
CA SER A 434 0.29 28.29 -25.06
C SER A 434 -0.33 27.29 -24.07
N ASN A 435 -1.47 27.66 -23.45
CA ASN A 435 -2.32 26.74 -22.68
C ASN A 435 -3.54 26.22 -23.49
N ARG A 436 -3.44 26.17 -24.83
CA ARG A 436 -4.53 25.65 -25.69
C ARG A 436 -4.34 24.16 -25.97
N LYS A 437 -5.44 23.41 -26.11
CA LYS A 437 -5.40 21.98 -26.47
C LYS A 437 -4.54 21.78 -27.72
N LEU A 438 -3.53 20.94 -27.61
CA LEU A 438 -2.56 20.69 -28.66
C LEU A 438 -3.22 19.93 -29.83
N PRO A 439 -3.01 20.38 -31.08
CA PRO A 439 -3.60 19.76 -32.26
C PRO A 439 -2.90 18.43 -32.63
N PRO A 440 -3.51 17.58 -33.46
CA PRO A 440 -2.92 16.31 -33.88
C PRO A 440 -1.49 16.46 -34.45
N ALA A 441 -1.27 17.49 -35.28
CA ALA A 441 0.02 17.74 -35.92
C ALA A 441 1.18 17.96 -34.92
N PHE A 442 0.89 18.39 -33.69
CA PHE A 442 1.91 18.54 -32.64
C PHE A 442 2.53 17.18 -32.30
N PHE A 443 1.68 16.17 -32.06
CA PHE A 443 2.10 14.85 -31.59
C PHE A 443 2.83 14.03 -32.66
N THR A 444 2.66 14.37 -33.93
CA THR A 444 3.43 13.79 -35.04
C THR A 444 4.83 14.40 -35.15
N ARG A 445 5.00 15.68 -34.76
CA ARG A 445 6.25 16.44 -34.92
C ARG A 445 7.16 16.40 -33.69
N HIS A 446 6.61 16.16 -32.51
CA HIS A 446 7.34 16.22 -31.25
C HIS A 446 7.50 14.83 -30.64
N GLN A 447 8.70 14.55 -30.15
CA GLN A 447 8.99 13.32 -29.42
C GLN A 447 8.70 13.49 -27.92
N PRO A 448 8.12 12.49 -27.26
CA PRO A 448 7.91 12.52 -25.82
C PRO A 448 9.23 12.39 -25.06
N ASN A 449 9.25 12.87 -23.81
CA ASN A 449 10.41 12.82 -22.92
C ASN A 449 10.87 11.39 -22.57
N LYS A 450 9.95 10.41 -22.66
CA LYS A 450 10.20 8.99 -22.44
C LYS A 450 9.36 8.16 -23.40
N HIS A 451 9.79 6.92 -23.64
CA HIS A 451 9.02 5.93 -24.37
C HIS A 451 7.68 5.65 -23.69
N GLN A 452 6.68 5.31 -24.51
CA GLN A 452 5.35 5.00 -24.03
C GLN A 452 5.35 3.69 -23.25
N VAL A 453 4.79 3.71 -22.04
CA VAL A 453 4.62 2.53 -21.19
C VAL A 453 3.14 2.42 -20.81
N PHE A 454 2.53 1.30 -21.18
CA PHE A 454 1.18 0.95 -20.75
C PHE A 454 1.21 -0.34 -19.94
N LEU A 455 0.52 -0.34 -18.80
CA LEU A 455 0.42 -1.50 -17.92
C LEU A 455 -1.04 -1.69 -17.52
N ASP A 456 -1.43 -2.95 -17.32
CA ASP A 456 -2.72 -3.40 -16.78
C ASP A 456 -2.77 -3.28 -15.25
N GLU A 457 -2.35 -2.12 -14.74
CA GLU A 457 -2.24 -1.83 -13.32
C GLU A 457 -3.23 -0.77 -12.90
N ARG A 458 -3.64 -0.83 -11.62
CA ARG A 458 -4.44 0.23 -11.02
C ARG A 458 -3.73 1.59 -11.11
N GLU A 459 -2.41 1.58 -10.98
CA GLU A 459 -1.56 2.76 -10.99
C GLU A 459 -0.31 2.54 -11.86
N VAL A 460 0.00 3.52 -12.70
CA VAL A 460 1.26 3.60 -13.46
C VAL A 460 2.02 4.85 -13.03
N THR A 461 3.23 4.64 -12.51
CA THR A 461 4.11 5.70 -12.01
C THR A 461 5.39 5.77 -12.83
N GLN A 462 5.85 6.98 -13.14
CA GLN A 462 7.17 7.19 -13.73
C GLN A 462 7.90 8.36 -13.05
N ASP A 463 9.19 8.16 -12.78
CA ASP A 463 10.12 9.19 -12.32
C ASP A 463 10.75 9.92 -13.52
N PHE A 464 10.88 11.24 -13.45
CA PHE A 464 11.50 12.09 -14.46
C PHE A 464 12.54 13.03 -13.83
N HIS A 465 13.60 13.30 -14.58
CA HIS A 465 14.55 14.37 -14.31
C HIS A 465 14.33 15.48 -15.33
N LEU A 466 13.56 16.50 -14.95
CA LEU A 466 13.08 17.55 -15.86
C LEU A 466 13.80 18.87 -15.61
N GLN A 467 14.15 19.59 -16.65
CA GLN A 467 14.60 20.97 -16.50
C GLN A 467 13.40 21.87 -16.14
N PRO A 468 13.60 22.99 -15.43
CA PRO A 468 12.53 23.96 -15.23
C PRO A 468 11.91 24.38 -16.56
N GLY A 469 10.58 24.43 -16.62
CA GLY A 469 9.85 24.70 -17.84
C GLY A 469 8.44 24.12 -17.84
N VAL A 470 7.75 24.32 -18.96
CA VAL A 470 6.38 23.87 -19.16
C VAL A 470 6.36 22.57 -19.94
N TYR A 471 5.53 21.65 -19.46
CA TYR A 471 5.33 20.32 -20.00
C TYR A 471 3.84 20.03 -20.12
N VAL A 472 3.47 19.12 -21.02
CA VAL A 472 2.10 18.64 -21.18
C VAL A 472 2.07 17.14 -20.92
N ILE A 473 1.22 16.73 -19.98
CA ILE A 473 0.95 15.34 -19.64
C ILE A 473 -0.31 14.92 -20.38
N VAL A 474 -0.24 13.84 -21.14
CA VAL A 474 -1.37 13.26 -21.88
C VAL A 474 -1.62 11.85 -21.36
N PRO A 475 -2.52 11.66 -20.37
CA PRO A 475 -2.94 10.33 -19.93
C PRO A 475 -3.92 9.70 -20.91
N SER A 476 -3.72 8.42 -21.18
CA SER A 476 -4.50 7.64 -22.14
C SER A 476 -4.66 6.19 -21.70
N THR A 477 -5.67 5.53 -22.23
CA THR A 477 -5.72 4.06 -22.33
C THR A 477 -4.93 3.60 -23.55
N LEU A 478 -4.54 2.32 -23.59
CA LEU A 478 -3.85 1.75 -24.75
C LEU A 478 -4.75 1.76 -25.97
N GLN A 479 -5.97 1.24 -25.84
CA GLN A 479 -6.95 1.19 -26.93
C GLN A 479 -7.88 2.41 -26.87
N PRO A 480 -8.31 2.96 -28.02
CA PRO A 480 -9.29 4.04 -28.06
C PRO A 480 -10.68 3.54 -27.61
N GLN A 481 -11.59 4.46 -27.33
CA GLN A 481 -12.99 4.18 -26.95
C GLN A 481 -13.18 3.44 -25.61
N GLN A 482 -12.12 3.22 -24.84
CA GLN A 482 -12.21 2.66 -23.49
C GLN A 482 -12.56 3.74 -22.47
N GLU A 483 -13.52 3.46 -21.60
CA GLU A 483 -14.01 4.41 -20.60
C GLU A 483 -13.50 4.07 -19.20
N SER A 484 -12.97 5.07 -18.51
CA SER A 484 -12.66 4.97 -17.08
C SER A 484 -12.43 6.36 -16.49
N GLU A 485 -12.70 6.51 -15.20
CA GLU A 485 -12.24 7.66 -14.43
C GLU A 485 -10.80 7.44 -13.97
N PHE A 486 -10.04 8.53 -13.85
CA PHE A 486 -8.68 8.46 -13.37
C PHE A 486 -8.33 9.64 -12.47
N ILE A 487 -7.27 9.46 -11.70
CA ILE A 487 -6.58 10.53 -10.99
C ILE A 487 -5.15 10.62 -11.51
N LEU A 488 -4.72 11.85 -11.77
CA LEU A 488 -3.34 12.19 -12.12
C LEU A 488 -2.71 12.90 -10.94
N ARG A 489 -1.60 12.36 -10.45
CA ARG A 489 -0.86 12.84 -9.28
C ARG A 489 0.54 13.24 -9.69
N VAL A 490 0.97 14.43 -9.26
CA VAL A 490 2.33 14.93 -9.52
C VAL A 490 3.01 15.27 -8.21
N PHE A 491 4.24 14.77 -8.07
CA PHE A 491 5.10 15.01 -6.92
C PHE A 491 6.40 15.64 -7.42
N SER A 492 6.74 16.82 -6.91
CA SER A 492 8.04 17.47 -7.17
C SER A 492 8.34 18.48 -6.07
N ARG A 493 9.54 19.07 -6.02
CA ARG A 493 9.84 20.14 -5.05
C ARG A 493 8.99 21.39 -5.25
N LYS A 494 8.82 21.81 -6.50
CA LYS A 494 8.04 23.01 -6.85
C LYS A 494 7.42 22.83 -8.23
N HIS A 495 6.09 22.85 -8.30
CA HIS A 495 5.37 22.79 -9.56
C HIS A 495 3.99 23.44 -9.50
N ILE A 496 3.43 23.71 -10.66
CA ILE A 496 2.03 24.09 -10.85
C ILE A 496 1.43 23.11 -11.86
N LEU A 497 0.35 22.42 -11.47
CA LEU A 497 -0.41 21.52 -12.34
C LEU A 497 -1.77 22.14 -12.68
N ARG A 498 -2.01 22.42 -13.96
CA ARG A 498 -3.25 23.01 -14.46
C ARG A 498 -4.11 21.99 -15.19
#